data_AF-A0A6V8NGC8-F1
#
_entry.id   AF-A0A6V8NGC8-F1
#
_cell.length_a   1.000
_cell.length_b   1.000
_cell.length_c   1.000
_cell.angle_alpha   90.00
_cell.angle_beta   90.00
_cell.angle_gamma   90.00
#
_symmetry.space_group_name_H-M   'P 1'
#
loop_
_entity.id
_entity.type
_entity.pdbx_description
1 polymer ?
#
loop_
_entity_poly.entity_id
_entity_poly.type
_entity_poly.pdbx_seq_one_letter_code
_entity_poly.pdbx_strand_id
1 'polypeptide(L)'
;MAKLCEIGEEPYFYEHNVDFFRVLVDEVRIPRQNFATKYPDFYQAYRDVLADIISEGVRSGIIRPLNPQVAAQALVGMLDIFLVQHSSDDVQEKMDMGKIFSEVFGIYWNGIRS
;
A
#
# COMPACT_ATOMS: atom_id res chain seq x y z
N MET A 1 -2.67 24.71 2.82
CA MET A 1 -2.61 23.45 2.05
C MET A 1 -1.17 23.24 1.62
N ALA A 2 -0.39 22.55 2.44
CA ALA A 2 1.05 22.45 2.27
C ALA A 2 1.42 21.31 1.30
N LYS A 3 2.04 21.69 0.18
CA LYS A 3 3.20 21.04 -0.47
C LYS A 3 3.37 19.50 -0.35
N LEU A 4 2.33 18.71 -0.68
CA LEU A 4 2.49 17.27 -0.94
C LEU A 4 2.75 16.94 -2.43
N CYS A 5 2.95 17.95 -3.29
CA CYS A 5 3.04 17.79 -4.75
C CYS A 5 4.44 17.90 -5.35
N GLU A 6 5.50 17.82 -4.55
CA GLU A 6 6.89 17.76 -5.06
C GLU A 6 7.52 16.42 -4.67
N ILE A 7 6.84 15.31 -4.96
CA ILE A 7 7.53 14.02 -5.08
C ILE A 7 8.18 14.08 -6.47
N GLY A 8 9.50 14.27 -6.49
CA GLY A 8 10.27 14.49 -7.71
C GLY A 8 10.15 13.36 -8.72
N GLU A 9 10.57 13.63 -9.95
CA GLU A 9 10.59 12.75 -11.13
C GLU A 9 11.51 11.52 -10.98
N GLU A 10 11.81 11.09 -9.74
CA GLU A 10 12.52 9.83 -9.52
C GLU A 10 11.52 8.67 -9.61
N PRO A 11 11.85 7.61 -10.39
CA PRO A 11 11.01 6.42 -10.45
C PRO A 11 10.78 5.89 -9.03
N TYR A 12 9.53 5.60 -8.69
CA TYR A 12 9.19 5.09 -7.36
C TYR A 12 10.07 3.88 -7.03
N PHE A 13 10.47 3.70 -5.76
CA PHE A 13 11.29 2.55 -5.31
C PHE A 13 10.80 1.21 -5.88
N TYR A 14 9.48 1.08 -6.07
CA TYR A 14 8.83 -0.03 -6.75
C TYR A 14 9.35 -0.30 -8.17
N GLU A 15 9.40 0.71 -9.02
CA GLU A 15 9.73 0.59 -10.46
C GLU A 15 11.17 0.10 -10.68
N HIS A 16 12.08 0.38 -9.75
CA HIS A 16 13.46 -0.10 -9.77
C HIS A 16 13.68 -1.46 -9.12
N ASN A 17 12.70 -1.98 -8.38
CA ASN A 17 12.86 -3.18 -7.56
C ASN A 17 11.74 -4.20 -7.79
N VAL A 18 11.16 -4.24 -9.00
CA VAL A 18 10.02 -5.12 -9.32
C VAL A 18 10.32 -6.57 -8.93
N ASP A 19 11.49 -7.11 -9.25
CA ASP A 19 11.89 -8.49 -8.90
C ASP A 19 11.87 -8.76 -7.39
N PHE A 20 12.26 -7.78 -6.56
CA PHE A 20 12.14 -7.89 -5.11
C PHE A 20 10.69 -8.06 -4.71
N PHE A 21 9.77 -7.28 -5.28
CA PHE A 21 8.35 -7.39 -4.99
C PHE A 21 7.74 -8.70 -5.52
N ARG A 22 8.22 -9.24 -6.64
CA ARG A 22 7.81 -10.58 -7.13
C ARG A 22 8.19 -11.65 -6.10
N VAL A 23 9.44 -11.66 -5.66
CA VAL A 23 9.92 -12.60 -4.63
C VAL A 23 9.17 -12.41 -3.32
N LEU A 24 8.93 -11.17 -2.90
CA LEU A 24 8.15 -10.87 -1.70
C LEU A 24 6.74 -11.45 -1.79
N VAL A 25 6.03 -11.21 -2.90
CA VAL A 25 4.68 -11.76 -3.14
C VAL A 25 4.69 -13.28 -3.08
N ASP A 26 5.66 -13.94 -3.70
CA ASP A 26 5.76 -15.40 -3.69
C ASP A 26 5.99 -15.94 -2.28
N GLU A 27 6.87 -15.31 -1.49
CA GLU A 27 7.12 -15.65 -0.10
C GLU A 27 5.91 -15.38 0.80
N VAL A 28 5.04 -14.42 0.48
CA VAL A 28 3.77 -14.22 1.22
C VAL A 28 2.77 -15.33 0.93
N ARG A 29 2.68 -15.79 -0.33
CA ARG A 29 1.72 -16.83 -0.74
C ARG A 29 2.16 -18.22 -0.30
N ILE A 30 3.45 -18.51 -0.38
CA ILE A 30 4.06 -19.80 -0.03
C ILE A 30 5.27 -19.52 0.87
N PRO A 31 5.03 -19.21 2.16
CA PRO A 31 6.09 -18.75 3.04
C PRO A 31 7.09 -19.86 3.34
N ARG A 32 8.35 -19.61 2.99
CA ARG A 32 9.47 -20.44 3.48
C ARG A 32 9.62 -20.24 4.99
N GLN A 33 10.17 -21.23 5.68
CA GLN A 33 10.16 -21.31 7.14
C GLN A 33 10.75 -20.07 7.85
N ASN A 34 11.78 -19.44 7.27
CA ASN A 34 12.39 -18.21 7.81
C ASN A 34 11.57 -16.95 7.52
N PHE A 35 10.78 -16.94 6.45
CA PHE A 35 9.92 -15.82 6.09
C PHE A 35 8.64 -15.85 6.94
N ALA A 36 8.06 -17.03 7.15
CA ALA A 36 6.88 -17.25 7.98
C ALA A 36 7.00 -16.69 9.41
N THR A 37 8.22 -16.64 9.96
CA THR A 37 8.47 -16.17 11.33
C THR A 37 8.69 -14.67 11.44
N LYS A 38 9.27 -14.01 10.42
CA LYS A 38 9.59 -12.57 10.45
C LYS A 38 8.57 -11.69 9.77
N TYR A 39 7.89 -12.23 8.76
CA TYR A 39 6.94 -11.47 7.96
C TYR A 39 5.74 -10.94 8.78
N PRO A 40 5.15 -11.71 9.73
CA PRO A 40 4.04 -11.20 10.53
C PRO A 40 4.39 -9.93 11.32
N ASP A 41 5.59 -9.87 11.91
CA ASP A 41 6.04 -8.74 12.72
C ASP A 41 6.27 -7.49 11.86
N PHE A 42 6.92 -7.66 10.70
CA PHE A 42 7.11 -6.56 9.74
C PHE A 42 5.76 -6.03 9.24
N TYR A 43 4.86 -6.93 8.85
CA TYR A 43 3.55 -6.57 8.32
C TYR A 43 2.64 -5.95 9.39
N GLN A 44 2.78 -6.36 10.65
CA GLN A 44 2.12 -5.71 11.78
C GLN A 44 2.65 -4.29 11.99
N ALA A 45 3.97 -4.12 12.07
CA ALA A 45 4.58 -2.79 12.24
C ALA A 45 4.21 -1.83 11.11
N TYR A 46 4.18 -2.30 9.86
CA TYR A 46 3.74 -1.51 8.72
C TYR A 46 2.28 -1.05 8.85
N ARG A 47 1.37 -1.95 9.25
CA ARG A 47 -0.04 -1.61 9.51
C ARG A 47 -0.20 -0.62 10.65
N ASP A 48 0.58 -0.76 11.72
CA ASP A 48 0.52 0.14 12.87
C ASP A 48 0.95 1.57 12.50
N VAL A 49 2.01 1.72 11.68
CA VAL A 49 2.41 3.03 11.15
C VAL A 49 1.28 3.68 10.35
N LEU A 50 0.59 2.93 9.48
CA LEU A 50 -0.54 3.45 8.73
C LEU A 50 -1.73 3.80 9.63
N ALA A 51 -2.01 2.97 10.64
CA ALA A 51 -3.07 3.22 11.60
C ALA A 51 -2.80 4.51 12.41
N ASP A 52 -1.55 4.80 12.76
CA ASP A 52 -1.15 6.02 13.44
C ASP A 52 -1.37 7.27 12.56
N ILE A 53 -1.01 7.19 11.28
CA ILE A 53 -1.25 8.27 10.30
C ILE A 53 -2.76 8.54 10.16
N ILE A 54 -3.55 7.48 10.03
CA ILE A 54 -5.01 7.59 9.92
C ILE A 54 -5.61 8.15 11.22
N SER A 55 -5.11 7.71 12.38
CA SER A 55 -5.53 8.21 13.68
C SER A 55 -5.29 9.71 13.82
N GLU A 56 -4.14 10.21 13.36
CA GLU A 56 -3.86 11.64 13.33
C GLU A 56 -4.83 12.39 12.40
N GLY A 57 -5.09 11.86 11.21
CA GLY A 57 -6.06 12.45 10.28
C GLY A 57 -7.49 12.51 10.86
N VAL A 58 -7.88 11.52 11.66
CA VAL A 58 -9.17 11.54 12.39
C VAL A 58 -9.15 12.60 13.50
N ARG A 59 -8.08 12.68 14.29
CA ARG A 59 -7.92 13.70 15.35
C ARG A 59 -7.96 15.12 14.79
N SER A 60 -7.36 15.34 13.64
CA SER A 60 -7.31 16.65 12.98
C SER A 60 -8.57 16.99 12.16
N GLY A 61 -9.55 16.07 12.10
CA GLY A 61 -10.79 16.26 11.34
C GLY A 61 -10.63 16.21 9.82
N ILE A 62 -9.49 15.72 9.31
CA ILE A 62 -9.24 15.54 7.88
C ILE A 62 -9.90 14.26 7.38
N ILE A 63 -9.89 13.22 8.22
CA ILE A 63 -10.51 11.92 7.98
C ILE A 63 -11.75 11.83 8.87
N ARG A 64 -12.86 11.32 8.33
CA ARG A 64 -14.09 11.11 9.10
C ARG A 64 -13.86 10.13 10.26
N PRO A 65 -14.65 10.17 11.34
CA PRO A 65 -14.53 9.20 12.42
C PRO A 65 -14.68 7.75 11.93
N LEU A 66 -13.62 6.95 12.11
CA LEU A 66 -13.56 5.53 11.75
C LEU A 66 -12.54 4.80 12.63
N ASN A 67 -12.50 3.47 12.55
CA ASN A 67 -11.47 2.67 13.22
C ASN A 67 -10.16 2.69 12.39
N PRO A 68 -9.07 3.30 12.88
CA PRO A 68 -7.83 3.44 12.10
C PRO A 68 -7.19 2.11 11.72
N GLN A 69 -7.28 1.10 12.59
CA GLN A 69 -6.71 -0.23 12.35
C GLN A 69 -7.43 -0.95 11.20
N VAL A 70 -8.76 -0.85 11.15
CA VAL A 70 -9.54 -1.42 10.05
C VAL A 70 -9.24 -0.69 8.73
N ALA A 71 -9.13 0.64 8.78
CA ALA A 71 -8.80 1.43 7.59
C ALA A 71 -7.37 1.16 7.09
N ALA A 72 -6.40 1.00 7.98
CA ALA A 72 -5.02 0.61 7.64
C ALA A 72 -4.99 -0.79 7.02
N GLN A 73 -5.69 -1.75 7.61
CA GLN A 73 -5.80 -3.11 7.05
C GLN A 73 -6.36 -3.10 5.63
N ALA A 74 -7.42 -2.32 5.38
CA ALA A 74 -7.99 -2.18 4.04
C ALA A 74 -6.99 -1.55 3.06
N LEU A 75 -6.24 -0.53 3.50
CA LEU A 75 -5.22 0.12 2.69
C LEU A 75 -4.11 -0.83 2.28
N VAL A 76 -3.56 -1.59 3.24
CA VAL A 76 -2.51 -2.58 2.93
C VAL A 76 -3.03 -3.67 2.00
N GLY A 77 -4.24 -4.18 2.23
CA GLY A 77 -4.83 -5.20 1.35
C GLY A 77 -4.97 -4.74 -0.10
N MET A 78 -5.33 -3.47 -0.34
CA MET A 78 -5.37 -2.91 -1.69
C MET A 78 -3.98 -2.82 -2.32
N LEU A 79 -2.98 -2.38 -1.55
CA LEU A 79 -1.58 -2.32 -2.02
C LEU A 79 -1.03 -3.70 -2.36
N ASP A 80 -1.30 -4.70 -1.53
CA ASP A 80 -0.86 -6.07 -1.77
C ASP A 80 -1.44 -6.64 -3.07
N ILE A 81 -2.73 -6.37 -3.35
CA ILE A 81 -3.37 -6.78 -4.60
C ILE A 81 -2.65 -6.17 -5.81
N PHE A 82 -2.22 -4.91 -5.73
CA PHE A 82 -1.45 -4.29 -6.81
C PHE A 82 -0.09 -4.92 -7.02
N LEU A 83 0.63 -5.19 -5.93
CA LEU A 83 1.93 -5.85 -5.99
C LEU A 83 1.78 -7.24 -6.64
N VAL A 84 0.74 -8.00 -6.27
CA VAL A 84 0.44 -9.31 -6.86
C VAL A 84 0.12 -9.19 -8.34
N GLN A 85 -0.78 -8.29 -8.75
CA GLN A 85 -1.20 -8.18 -10.15
C GLN A 85 -0.04 -7.74 -11.05
N HIS A 86 0.72 -6.73 -10.66
CA HIS A 86 1.84 -6.24 -11.46
C HIS A 86 3.04 -7.20 -11.48
N SER A 87 3.17 -8.08 -10.48
CA SER A 87 4.19 -9.14 -10.48
C SER A 87 3.93 -10.27 -11.49
N SER A 88 2.78 -10.28 -12.16
CA SER A 88 2.44 -11.25 -13.20
C SER A 88 2.83 -10.75 -14.59
N ASP A 89 3.58 -11.56 -15.36
CA ASP A 89 4.16 -11.16 -16.65
C ASP A 89 3.09 -10.73 -17.69
N ASP A 90 1.87 -11.28 -17.61
CA ASP A 90 0.77 -10.97 -18.52
C ASP A 90 0.14 -9.58 -18.33
N VAL A 91 0.35 -8.98 -17.15
CA VAL A 91 -0.27 -7.73 -16.71
C VAL A 91 0.67 -6.53 -16.88
N GLN A 92 1.98 -6.77 -16.79
CA GLN A 92 2.99 -5.72 -16.74
C GLN A 92 3.00 -4.83 -18.01
N GLU A 93 2.74 -5.41 -19.19
CA GLU A 93 2.71 -4.67 -20.46
C GLU A 93 1.39 -3.95 -20.76
N LYS A 94 0.31 -4.22 -20.01
CA LYS A 94 -1.05 -3.79 -20.38
C LYS A 94 -1.69 -2.80 -19.40
N MET A 95 -1.09 -2.58 -18.23
CA MET A 95 -1.69 -1.79 -17.16
C MET A 95 -0.87 -0.54 -16.85
N ASP A 96 -1.49 0.63 -17.03
CA ASP A 96 -0.97 1.91 -16.53
C ASP A 96 -1.12 1.95 -15.01
N MET A 97 -0.05 1.56 -14.31
CA MET A 97 -0.03 1.49 -12.86
C MET A 97 -0.26 2.85 -12.21
N GLY A 98 0.27 3.93 -12.80
CA GLY A 98 0.06 5.29 -12.28
C GLY A 98 -1.42 5.64 -12.25
N LYS A 99 -2.14 5.35 -13.34
CA LYS A 99 -3.59 5.54 -13.43
C LYS A 99 -4.34 4.69 -12.40
N ILE A 100 -4.02 3.40 -12.31
CA ILE A 100 -4.73 2.47 -11.44
C ILE A 100 -4.50 2.80 -9.96
N PHE A 101 -3.27 3.10 -9.57
CA PHE A 101 -2.95 3.58 -8.22
C PHE A 101 -3.75 4.84 -7.92
N SER A 102 -3.74 5.83 -8.82
CA SER A 102 -4.50 7.07 -8.64
C SER A 102 -5.99 6.82 -8.47
N GLU A 103 -6.59 5.92 -9.25
CA GLU A 103 -8.01 5.60 -9.18
C GLU A 103 -8.38 4.92 -7.85
N VAL A 104 -7.62 3.90 -7.44
CA VAL A 104 -7.94 3.15 -6.20
C VAL A 104 -7.64 3.95 -4.94
N PHE A 105 -6.51 4.68 -4.90
CA PHE A 105 -6.28 5.64 -3.83
C PHE A 105 -7.36 6.72 -3.80
N GLY A 106 -7.81 7.18 -4.97
CA GLY A 106 -8.93 8.11 -5.09
C GLY A 106 -10.23 7.56 -4.49
N ILE A 107 -10.58 6.30 -4.77
CA ILE A 107 -11.75 5.63 -4.19
C ILE A 107 -11.62 5.54 -2.66
N TYR A 108 -10.47 5.06 -2.17
CA TYR A 108 -10.22 4.94 -0.74
C TYR A 108 -10.30 6.29 -0.03
N TRP A 109 -9.60 7.30 -0.55
CA TRP A 109 -9.58 8.65 -0.02
C TRP A 109 -10.97 9.27 0.03
N ASN A 110 -11.72 9.18 -1.07
CA ASN A 110 -13.11 9.66 -1.12
C ASN A 110 -14.01 8.92 -0.12
N GLY A 111 -13.70 7.65 0.16
CA GLY A 111 -14.42 6.86 1.15
C GLY A 111 -14.14 7.28 2.59
N ILE A 112 -13.01 7.91 2.90
CA ILE A 112 -12.61 8.20 4.29
C ILE A 112 -12.46 9.69 4.63
N ARG A 113 -12.33 10.57 3.64
CA ARG A 113 -12.20 12.01 3.88
C ARG A 113 -13.43 12.60 4.55
N SER A 114 -13.22 13.62 5.39
CA SER A 114 -14.30 14.40 6.00
C SER A 114 -14.91 15.42 5.05
#